data_AF-A0A356WCS6-F1
#
_entry.id   AF-A0A356WCS6-F1
#
_cell.length_a   1.000
_cell.length_b   1.000
_cell.length_c   1.000
_cell.angle_alpha   90.00
_cell.angle_beta   90.00
_cell.angle_gamma   90.00
#
_symmetry.space_group_name_H-M   'P 1'
#
loop_
_entity.id
_entity.type
_entity.pdbx_description
1 polymer ?
#
loop_
_entity_poly.entity_id
_entity_poly.type
_entity_poly.pdbx_seq_one_letter_code
_entity_poly.pdbx_strand_id
1 'polypeptide(L)'
;GQIVSPKISIANDQLTGQSLAAFAEAPGRRLPIVIETIVGKPRAITNMTTATQLAGIAHIAHIASHSAEEAFNNLYGARIISSSWITVVWPRGAEVENFHQQDDDELVKQLIAASIGSLATLVLAPPKKRILDQNKKVDSTVKTAESASQSTSDLEELRRINTELLEENAGILENATLTAMLAAQKTEERDRAYDQLATFLLMDEDKSYLDKVSDAVAYAQKNLANLVFHERAIVSANESNLMNGRRVYSNLVELNNLAARLQRGDFAPNVFNIYCNQQLSNFAASISDEAENRYAQDYAINWKGINVLAKPHIRCGDARIHFYHDTATNEIVVAYVGRHLRDKSTN
;
A
#
# COMPACT_ATOMS: atom_id res chain seq x y z
N GLY A 1 10.11 -12.77 -1.01
CA GLY A 1 10.11 -12.45 0.43
C GLY A 1 9.91 -13.72 1.20
N GLN A 2 10.61 -13.90 2.32
CA GLN A 2 10.36 -15.04 3.21
C GLN A 2 8.98 -14.84 3.83
N ILE A 3 8.02 -15.71 3.50
CA ILE A 3 6.68 -15.66 4.07
C ILE A 3 6.84 -15.88 5.58
N VAL A 4 6.48 -14.88 6.38
CA VAL A 4 6.48 -15.00 7.85
C VAL A 4 5.25 -15.80 8.23
N SER A 5 5.39 -17.11 8.28
CA SER A 5 4.30 -17.98 8.72
C SER A 5 4.02 -17.79 10.21
N PRO A 6 2.74 -17.77 10.64
CA PRO A 6 2.39 -17.69 12.05
C PRO A 6 2.96 -18.91 12.78
N LYS A 7 3.68 -18.66 13.88
CA LYS A 7 4.34 -19.70 14.68
C LYS A 7 4.14 -19.40 16.16
N ILE A 8 3.69 -20.42 16.89
CA ILE A 8 3.67 -20.43 18.35
C ILE A 8 4.89 -21.21 18.84
N SER A 9 5.74 -20.56 19.61
CA SER A 9 6.89 -21.22 20.25
C SER A 9 6.42 -21.89 21.54
N ILE A 10 6.85 -23.12 21.80
CA ILE A 10 6.44 -23.86 22.98
C ILE A 10 7.67 -24.17 23.83
N ALA A 11 7.65 -23.77 25.11
CA ALA A 11 8.69 -24.05 26.08
C ALA A 11 8.20 -25.06 27.11
N ASN A 12 8.90 -26.20 27.19
CA ASN A 12 8.48 -27.39 27.94
C ASN A 12 9.50 -27.84 28.98
N ASP A 13 10.70 -27.27 28.97
CA ASP A 13 11.80 -27.64 29.86
C ASP A 13 12.58 -26.40 30.31
N GLN A 14 13.53 -26.60 31.21
CA GLN A 14 14.35 -25.54 31.78
C GLN A 14 15.13 -24.77 30.70
N LEU A 15 15.68 -25.47 29.70
CA LEU A 15 16.51 -24.87 28.65
C LEU A 15 15.67 -23.97 27.73
N THR A 16 14.50 -24.44 27.31
CA THR A 16 13.57 -23.68 26.47
C THR A 16 12.96 -22.50 27.23
N GLY A 17 12.68 -22.65 28.53
CA GLY A 17 12.28 -21.54 29.40
C GLY A 17 13.34 -20.43 29.51
N GLN A 18 14.60 -20.81 29.74
CA GLN A 18 15.74 -19.87 29.73
C GLN A 18 15.94 -19.22 28.36
N SER A 19 15.87 -20.00 27.29
CA SER A 19 16.02 -19.48 25.92
C SER A 19 14.95 -18.45 25.59
N LEU A 20 13.72 -18.66 26.06
CA LEU A 20 12.62 -17.73 25.89
C LEU A 20 12.84 -16.43 26.70
N ALA A 21 13.32 -16.52 27.93
CA ALA A 21 13.65 -15.35 28.75
C ALA A 21 14.78 -14.53 28.12
N ALA A 22 15.84 -15.19 27.64
CA ALA A 22 16.92 -14.52 26.92
C ALA A 22 16.43 -13.83 25.64
N PHE A 23 15.48 -14.44 24.92
CA PHE A 23 14.85 -13.84 23.76
C PHE A 23 13.95 -12.64 24.13
N ALA A 24 13.23 -12.72 25.24
CA ALA A 24 12.41 -11.62 25.75
C ALA A 24 13.27 -10.38 26.05
N GLU A 25 14.46 -10.55 26.63
CA GLU A 25 15.39 -9.45 26.96
C GLU A 25 16.35 -9.06 25.82
N ALA A 26 16.26 -9.70 24.65
CA ALA A 26 17.20 -9.46 23.55
C ALA A 26 17.15 -7.99 23.05
N PRO A 27 18.25 -7.21 23.12
CA PRO A 27 18.25 -5.79 22.75
C PRO A 27 17.92 -5.53 21.27
N GLY A 28 18.19 -6.51 20.41
CA GLY A 28 17.91 -6.45 18.97
C GLY A 28 16.46 -6.80 18.59
N ARG A 29 15.63 -7.22 19.55
CA ARG A 29 14.24 -7.61 19.30
C ARG A 29 13.40 -6.38 18.93
N ARG A 30 12.66 -6.50 17.83
CA ARG A 30 11.82 -5.41 17.30
C ARG A 30 10.32 -5.59 17.53
N LEU A 31 9.88 -6.83 17.76
CA LEU A 31 8.47 -7.14 17.97
C LEU A 31 8.23 -7.54 19.44
N PRO A 32 7.09 -7.15 20.05
CA PRO A 32 6.67 -7.65 21.35
C PRO A 32 6.58 -9.18 21.37
N ILE A 33 6.68 -9.77 22.56
CA ILE A 33 6.41 -11.19 22.78
C ILE A 33 5.23 -11.35 23.74
N VAL A 34 4.23 -12.12 23.30
CA VAL A 34 3.08 -12.55 24.08
C VAL A 34 3.39 -13.92 24.65
N ILE A 35 3.38 -14.03 25.98
CA ILE A 35 3.69 -15.26 26.69
C ILE A 35 2.46 -15.70 27.48
N GLU A 36 1.96 -16.90 27.18
CA GLU A 36 0.88 -17.53 27.93
C GLU A 36 1.39 -18.79 28.64
N THR A 37 1.19 -18.86 29.95
CA THR A 37 1.44 -20.09 30.71
C THR A 37 0.22 -20.99 30.62
N ILE A 38 0.38 -22.15 29.97
CA ILE A 38 -0.68 -23.13 29.70
C ILE A 38 -0.62 -24.36 30.63
N VAL A 39 0.33 -24.36 31.58
CA VAL A 39 0.49 -25.42 32.59
C VAL A 39 -0.82 -25.63 33.37
N GLY A 40 -1.35 -26.85 33.33
CA GLY A 40 -2.55 -27.23 34.08
C GLY A 40 -3.87 -26.69 33.51
N LYS A 41 -3.86 -26.06 32.33
CA LYS A 41 -5.06 -25.56 31.66
C LYS A 41 -5.57 -26.54 30.60
N PRO A 42 -6.89 -26.69 30.43
CA PRO A 42 -7.46 -27.58 29.41
C PRO A 42 -7.22 -27.08 27.98
N ARG A 43 -7.04 -25.77 27.79
CA ARG A 43 -6.79 -25.14 26.48
C ARG A 43 -6.07 -23.81 26.65
N ALA A 44 -5.17 -23.50 25.72
CA ALA A 44 -4.59 -22.17 25.56
C ALA A 44 -5.63 -21.17 25.02
N ILE A 45 -5.60 -19.94 25.53
CA ILE A 45 -6.45 -18.85 25.06
C ILE A 45 -5.90 -18.33 23.72
N THR A 46 -4.61 -18.00 23.70
CA THR A 46 -3.91 -17.62 22.48
C THR A 46 -3.71 -18.86 21.61
N ASN A 47 -4.35 -18.88 20.44
CA ASN A 47 -4.38 -20.05 19.56
C ASN A 47 -3.84 -19.69 18.17
N MET A 48 -3.93 -20.63 17.22
CA MET A 48 -3.41 -20.41 15.87
C MET A 48 -4.08 -19.23 15.17
N THR A 49 -5.35 -18.95 15.44
CA THR A 49 -6.05 -17.76 14.91
C THR A 49 -5.42 -16.47 15.43
N THR A 50 -5.13 -16.40 16.74
CA THR A 50 -4.40 -15.28 17.35
C THR A 50 -3.01 -15.12 16.74
N ALA A 51 -2.31 -16.24 16.49
CA ALA A 51 -1.01 -16.25 15.84
C ALA A 51 -1.06 -15.74 14.39
N THR A 52 -2.13 -16.05 13.64
CA THR A 52 -2.35 -15.52 12.30
C THR A 52 -2.63 -14.01 12.33
N GLN A 53 -3.45 -13.53 13.27
CA GLN A 53 -3.76 -12.10 13.41
C GLN A 53 -2.53 -11.27 13.80
N LEU A 54 -1.65 -11.84 14.62
CA LEU A 54 -0.44 -11.17 15.11
C LEU A 54 0.81 -11.49 14.27
N ALA A 55 0.67 -12.15 13.12
CA ALA A 55 1.79 -12.47 12.24
C ALA A 55 2.46 -11.18 11.75
N GLY A 56 3.76 -11.02 12.05
CA GLY A 56 4.51 -9.80 11.75
C GLY A 56 4.30 -8.64 12.75
N ILE A 57 3.44 -8.83 13.75
CA ILE A 57 3.13 -7.85 14.81
C ILE A 57 3.76 -8.26 16.14
N ALA A 58 3.63 -9.53 16.54
CA ALA A 58 4.14 -10.05 17.80
C ALA A 58 4.62 -11.51 17.68
N HIS A 59 5.52 -11.91 18.57
CA HIS A 59 5.83 -13.32 18.78
C HIS A 59 4.87 -13.91 19.81
N ILE A 60 4.40 -15.14 19.60
CA ILE A 60 3.57 -15.84 20.58
C ILE A 60 4.34 -17.04 21.12
N ALA A 61 4.37 -17.17 22.44
CA ALA A 61 4.99 -18.28 23.13
C ALA A 61 4.10 -18.86 24.22
N HIS A 62 4.11 -20.18 24.34
CA HIS A 62 3.43 -20.93 25.39
C HIS A 62 4.43 -21.57 26.33
N ILE A 63 4.20 -21.44 27.63
CA ILE A 63 4.92 -22.16 28.68
C ILE A 63 4.07 -23.35 29.10
N ALA A 64 4.51 -24.57 28.78
CA ALA A 64 3.74 -25.78 29.02
C ALA A 64 4.22 -26.65 30.19
N SER A 65 5.30 -26.26 30.89
CA SER A 65 5.72 -26.92 32.13
C SER A 65 6.08 -25.93 33.24
N HIS A 66 5.94 -26.37 34.49
CA HIS A 66 6.29 -25.56 35.66
C HIS A 66 7.80 -25.31 35.76
N SER A 67 8.62 -26.26 35.29
CA SER A 67 10.07 -26.11 35.20
C SER A 67 10.49 -25.04 34.18
N ALA A 68 9.77 -24.90 33.07
CA ALA A 68 9.99 -23.83 32.10
C ALA A 68 9.56 -22.46 32.65
N GLU A 69 8.44 -22.39 33.38
CA GLU A 69 7.96 -21.16 34.05
C GLU A 69 8.97 -20.64 35.07
N GLU A 70 9.45 -21.53 35.95
CA GLU A 70 10.45 -21.20 36.97
C GLU A 70 11.77 -20.78 36.33
N ALA A 71 12.24 -21.52 35.33
CA ALA A 71 13.49 -21.23 34.63
C ALA A 71 13.46 -19.89 33.90
N PHE A 72 12.32 -19.53 33.29
CA PHE A 72 12.11 -18.23 32.66
C PHE A 72 12.19 -17.10 33.69
N ASN A 73 11.38 -17.16 34.76
CA ASN A 73 11.32 -16.11 35.77
C ASN A 73 12.66 -15.92 36.51
N ASN A 74 13.38 -17.02 36.76
CA ASN A 74 14.70 -16.98 37.38
C ASN A 74 15.74 -16.29 36.49
N LEU A 75 15.74 -16.55 35.18
CA LEU A 75 16.67 -15.88 34.27
C LEU A 75 16.28 -14.42 34.02
N TYR A 76 14.99 -14.13 33.95
CA TYR A 76 14.47 -12.77 33.81
C TYR A 76 14.78 -11.90 35.05
N GLY A 77 14.96 -12.53 36.21
CA GLY A 77 15.27 -11.84 37.48
C GLY A 77 14.03 -11.28 38.19
N ALA A 78 12.83 -11.54 37.68
CA ALA A 78 11.56 -11.17 38.30
C ALA A 78 10.46 -12.16 37.89
N ARG A 79 9.44 -12.32 38.74
CA ARG A 79 8.27 -13.15 38.43
C ARG A 79 7.29 -12.40 37.55
N ILE A 80 7.56 -12.38 36.24
CA ILE A 80 6.74 -11.65 35.27
C ILE A 80 5.66 -12.53 34.61
N ILE A 81 5.93 -13.81 34.40
CA ILE A 81 4.96 -14.75 33.83
C ILE A 81 4.32 -15.60 34.93
N SER A 82 3.03 -15.90 34.78
CA SER A 82 2.30 -16.80 35.67
C SER A 82 1.14 -17.48 34.94
N SER A 83 0.57 -18.51 35.58
CA SER A 83 -0.64 -19.18 35.09
C SER A 83 -1.93 -18.34 35.21
N SER A 84 -1.87 -17.11 35.74
CA SER A 84 -3.05 -16.26 36.01
C SER A 84 -3.30 -15.14 34.99
N TRP A 85 -2.31 -14.81 34.15
CA TRP A 85 -2.42 -13.77 33.13
C TRP A 85 -1.63 -14.12 31.86
N ILE A 86 -1.93 -13.42 30.77
CA ILE A 86 -1.11 -13.41 29.56
C ILE A 86 -0.17 -12.21 29.68
N THR A 87 1.13 -12.44 29.46
CA THR A 87 2.16 -11.41 29.67
C THR A 87 2.65 -10.90 28.32
N VAL A 88 2.68 -9.59 28.14
CA VAL A 88 3.26 -8.95 26.95
C VAL A 88 4.57 -8.26 27.35
N VAL A 89 5.67 -8.73 26.77
CA VAL A 89 6.98 -8.11 26.95
C VAL A 89 7.32 -7.28 25.73
N TRP A 90 7.28 -5.96 25.89
CA TRP A 90 7.56 -5.00 24.83
C TRP A 90 9.06 -4.92 24.50
N PRO A 91 9.44 -4.53 23.28
CA PRO A 91 10.84 -4.30 22.94
C PRO A 91 11.37 -3.04 23.65
N ARG A 92 12.70 -2.93 23.81
CA ARG A 92 13.41 -1.76 24.38
C ARG A 92 13.15 -1.46 25.87
N GLY A 93 12.73 -2.45 26.65
CA GLY A 93 12.61 -2.32 28.11
C GLY A 93 11.43 -1.46 28.58
N ALA A 94 10.38 -1.32 27.76
CA ALA A 94 9.11 -0.77 28.21
C ALA A 94 8.45 -1.71 29.24
N GLU A 95 7.57 -1.16 30.08
CA GLU A 95 6.93 -1.91 31.17
C GLU A 95 6.16 -3.12 30.65
N VAL A 96 6.24 -4.22 31.40
CA VAL A 96 5.54 -5.47 31.08
C VAL A 96 4.05 -5.30 31.35
N GLU A 97 3.22 -5.65 30.37
CA GLU A 97 1.75 -5.58 30.50
C GLU A 97 1.16 -6.97 30.74
N ASN A 98 0.18 -7.05 31.64
CA ASN A 98 -0.49 -8.30 31.99
C ASN A 98 -1.97 -8.20 31.64
N PHE A 99 -2.45 -9.16 30.86
CA PHE A 99 -3.84 -9.25 30.41
C PHE A 99 -4.56 -10.39 31.12
N HIS A 100 -5.83 -10.18 31.44
CA HIS A 100 -6.66 -11.25 31.93
C HIS A 100 -6.97 -12.26 30.83
N GLN A 101 -7.16 -13.50 31.26
CA GLN A 101 -7.30 -14.67 30.39
C GLN A 101 -8.61 -14.72 29.58
N GLN A 102 -9.50 -13.74 29.74
CA GLN A 102 -10.76 -13.65 29.01
C GLN A 102 -10.70 -12.66 27.84
N ASP A 103 -9.59 -11.92 27.70
CA ASP A 103 -9.53 -10.71 26.87
C ASP A 103 -8.65 -10.86 25.62
N ASP A 104 -8.71 -12.01 24.92
CA ASP A 104 -7.91 -12.26 23.70
C ASP A 104 -8.16 -11.19 22.63
N ASP A 105 -9.42 -10.74 22.49
CA ASP A 105 -9.78 -9.67 21.55
C ASP A 105 -9.21 -8.30 21.94
N GLU A 106 -9.11 -8.01 23.24
CA GLU A 106 -8.54 -6.76 23.74
C GLU A 106 -7.01 -6.75 23.59
N LEU A 107 -6.37 -7.87 23.93
CA LEU A 107 -4.94 -8.12 23.69
C LEU A 107 -4.59 -7.89 22.21
N VAL A 108 -5.34 -8.51 21.30
CA VAL A 108 -5.11 -8.36 19.85
C VAL A 108 -5.33 -6.91 19.41
N LYS A 109 -6.41 -6.25 19.85
CA LYS A 109 -6.66 -4.84 19.52
C LYS A 109 -5.56 -3.91 20.02
N GLN A 110 -5.06 -4.12 21.25
CA GLN A 110 -4.00 -3.31 21.82
C GLN A 110 -2.67 -3.53 21.10
N LEU A 111 -2.32 -4.77 20.75
CA LEU A 111 -1.12 -5.06 19.97
C LEU A 111 -1.20 -4.49 18.55
N ILE A 112 -2.36 -4.54 17.90
CA ILE A 112 -2.58 -3.90 16.60
C ILE A 112 -2.45 -2.38 16.74
N ALA A 113 -3.11 -1.76 17.72
CA ALA A 113 -3.02 -0.31 17.96
C ALA A 113 -1.58 0.14 18.26
N ALA A 114 -0.86 -0.60 19.09
CA ALA A 114 0.54 -0.33 19.41
C ALA A 114 1.45 -0.52 18.19
N SER A 115 1.16 -1.50 17.32
CA SER A 115 1.91 -1.69 16.07
C SER A 115 1.69 -0.54 15.09
N ILE A 116 0.48 0.00 15.00
CA ILE A 116 0.15 1.19 14.21
C ILE A 116 0.86 2.42 14.79
N GLY A 117 0.92 2.55 16.12
CA GLY A 117 1.67 3.63 16.79
C GLY A 117 3.20 3.48 16.71
N SER A 118 3.71 2.25 16.58
CA SER A 118 5.15 1.95 16.48
C SER A 118 5.65 1.88 15.04
N LEU A 119 4.78 1.80 14.03
CA LEU A 119 5.15 2.20 12.68
C LEU A 119 5.72 3.60 12.84
N ALA A 120 6.97 3.80 12.44
CA ALA A 120 7.53 5.13 12.39
C ALA A 120 6.54 5.96 11.60
N THR A 121 5.78 6.83 12.28
CA THR A 121 5.35 8.06 11.66
C THR A 121 6.66 8.56 11.08
N LEU A 122 6.75 8.65 9.75
CA LEU A 122 7.83 9.40 9.14
C LEU A 122 7.68 10.79 9.74
N VAL A 123 8.36 11.02 10.87
CA VAL A 123 8.51 12.33 11.46
C VAL A 123 9.37 13.04 10.45
N LEU A 124 8.71 13.65 9.47
CA LEU A 124 9.27 14.76 8.71
C LEU A 124 9.96 15.62 9.76
N ALA A 125 11.28 15.75 9.62
CA ALA A 125 12.12 16.43 10.58
C ALA A 125 11.41 17.72 11.01
N PRO A 126 11.26 17.98 12.32
CA PRO A 126 10.57 19.18 12.75
C PRO A 126 11.24 20.37 12.07
N PRO A 127 10.46 21.32 11.51
CA PRO A 127 11.04 22.47 10.84
C PRO A 127 11.99 23.14 11.82
N LYS A 128 13.21 23.41 11.38
CA LYS A 128 14.25 24.05 12.20
C LYS A 128 13.65 25.29 12.86
N LYS A 129 13.35 25.21 14.16
CA LYS A 129 12.98 26.38 14.95
C LYS A 129 14.17 27.34 14.86
N ARG A 130 13.99 28.48 14.19
CA ARG A 130 14.90 29.62 14.34
C ARG A 130 14.82 30.04 15.79
N ILE A 131 15.91 29.81 16.53
CA ILE A 131 16.14 30.46 17.82
C ILE A 131 16.29 31.95 17.50
N LEU A 132 15.25 32.72 17.81
CA LEU A 132 15.38 34.16 17.98
C LEU A 132 15.63 34.39 19.47
N ASP A 133 16.90 34.62 19.79
CA ASP A 133 17.29 35.33 21.00
C ASP A 133 16.53 36.66 21.04
N GLN A 134 15.85 36.93 22.16
CA GLN A 134 15.92 38.26 22.75
C GLN A 134 15.51 38.25 24.23
N ASN A 135 16.57 38.34 25.03
CA ASN A 135 16.58 38.80 26.41
C ASN A 135 16.11 40.27 26.47
N LYS A 136 15.13 40.61 27.31
CA LYS A 136 15.12 41.86 28.10
C LYS A 136 14.02 41.87 29.17
N LYS A 137 14.46 41.81 30.44
CA LYS A 137 13.77 42.44 31.58
C LYS A 137 13.60 43.95 31.33
N VAL A 138 12.51 44.57 31.80
CA VAL A 138 12.48 45.67 32.82
C VAL A 138 11.01 45.87 33.28
N ASP A 139 10.94 46.35 34.53
CA ASP A 139 9.92 46.46 35.57
C ASP A 139 8.76 47.48 35.39
N SER A 140 7.70 47.21 36.18
CA SER A 140 6.83 48.11 36.96
C SER A 140 5.90 49.21 36.36
N THR A 141 4.63 49.11 36.82
CA THR A 141 3.64 50.16 37.22
C THR A 141 3.02 51.10 36.17
N VAL A 142 1.67 51.11 36.07
CA VAL A 142 0.74 52.11 36.66
C VAL A 142 -0.72 51.78 36.22
N LYS A 143 -1.64 51.77 37.19
CA LYS A 143 -3.10 51.71 37.00
C LYS A 143 -3.66 53.06 36.56
N THR A 144 -4.35 53.15 35.42
CA THR A 144 -5.63 53.90 35.19
C THR A 144 -5.96 53.94 33.69
N ALA A 145 -6.74 52.97 33.17
CA ALA A 145 -7.50 53.04 31.90
C ALA A 145 -8.33 51.75 31.66
N GLU A 146 -9.15 51.33 32.62
CA GLU A 146 -9.78 49.99 32.64
C GLU A 146 -11.04 49.84 31.76
N SER A 147 -11.14 50.51 30.60
CA SER A 147 -12.29 50.24 29.70
C SER A 147 -11.98 50.36 28.20
N ALA A 148 -11.11 51.29 27.78
CA ALA A 148 -10.63 51.34 26.39
C ALA A 148 -9.49 50.33 26.14
N SER A 149 -8.63 50.14 27.13
CA SER A 149 -7.46 49.25 27.06
C SER A 149 -7.81 47.77 26.97
N GLN A 150 -8.92 47.37 27.61
CA GLN A 150 -9.45 46.00 27.50
C GLN A 150 -9.99 45.73 26.11
N SER A 151 -10.76 46.65 25.51
CA SER A 151 -11.23 46.47 24.14
C SER A 151 -10.10 46.36 23.11
N THR A 152 -8.97 47.04 23.33
CA THR A 152 -7.79 46.91 22.46
C THR A 152 -7.00 45.63 22.73
N SER A 153 -6.86 45.19 24.00
CA SER A 153 -6.20 43.93 24.31
C SER A 153 -7.01 42.73 23.82
N ASP A 154 -8.33 42.77 23.98
CA ASP A 154 -9.25 41.72 23.52
C ASP A 154 -9.23 41.62 21.99
N LEU A 155 -9.10 42.75 21.29
CA LEU A 155 -9.00 42.79 19.83
C LEU A 155 -7.64 42.30 19.32
N GLU A 156 -6.56 42.53 20.07
CA GLU A 156 -5.25 41.94 19.80
C GLU A 156 -5.23 40.44 20.07
N GLU A 157 -5.88 39.98 21.14
CA GLU A 157 -6.03 38.56 21.47
C GLU A 157 -6.88 37.83 20.41
N LEU A 158 -8.00 38.43 19.98
CA LEU A 158 -8.83 37.91 18.88
C LEU A 158 -8.08 37.83 17.55
N ARG A 159 -7.18 38.79 17.27
CA ARG A 159 -6.31 38.76 16.08
C ARG A 159 -5.30 37.64 16.18
N ARG A 160 -4.69 37.45 17.35
CA ARG A 160 -3.73 36.37 17.62
C ARG A 160 -4.39 35.00 17.47
N ILE A 161 -5.58 34.82 18.03
CA ILE A 161 -6.37 33.59 17.89
C ILE A 161 -6.75 33.37 16.43
N ASN A 162 -7.17 34.40 15.68
CA ASN A 162 -7.45 34.26 14.25
C ASN A 162 -6.22 33.83 13.45
N THR A 163 -5.04 34.39 13.73
CA THR A 163 -3.81 33.98 13.05
C THR A 163 -3.43 32.54 13.36
N GLU A 164 -3.58 32.12 14.62
CA GLU A 164 -3.30 30.75 15.06
C GLU A 164 -4.29 29.76 14.41
N LEU A 165 -5.58 30.09 14.37
CA LEU A 165 -6.60 29.30 13.67
C LEU A 165 -6.38 29.23 12.16
N LEU A 166 -5.87 30.29 11.53
CA LEU A 166 -5.55 30.27 10.10
C LEU A 166 -4.36 29.35 9.81
N GLU A 167 -3.33 29.37 10.66
CA GLU A 167 -2.19 28.46 10.55
C GLU A 167 -2.60 27.00 10.82
N GLU A 168 -3.44 26.76 11.83
CA GLU A 168 -3.96 25.44 12.13
C GLU A 168 -4.83 24.89 10.99
N ASN A 169 -5.74 25.71 10.43
CA ASN A 169 -6.54 25.33 9.27
C ASN A 169 -5.67 25.02 8.03
N ALA A 170 -4.60 25.79 7.80
CA ALA A 170 -3.66 25.51 6.73
C ALA A 170 -2.95 24.16 6.93
N GLY A 171 -2.52 23.86 8.16
CA GLY A 171 -1.92 22.58 8.52
C GLY A 171 -2.89 21.40 8.40
N ILE A 172 -4.16 21.58 8.79
CA ILE A 172 -5.22 20.56 8.61
C ILE A 172 -5.45 20.30 7.12
N LEU A 173 -5.50 21.35 6.29
CA LEU A 173 -5.66 21.20 4.85
C LEU A 173 -4.50 20.41 4.23
N GLU A 174 -3.26 20.75 4.60
CA GLU A 174 -2.07 20.03 4.14
C GLU A 174 -2.12 18.55 4.55
N ASN A 175 -2.45 18.26 5.81
CA ASN A 175 -2.62 16.88 6.30
C ASN A 175 -3.74 16.12 5.57
N ALA A 176 -4.86 16.77 5.26
CA ALA A 176 -5.94 16.18 4.47
C ALA A 176 -5.47 15.84 3.05
N THR A 177 -4.70 16.74 2.40
CA THR A 177 -4.15 16.47 1.07
C THR A 177 -3.16 15.31 1.06
N LEU A 178 -2.26 15.24 2.05
CA LEU A 178 -1.31 14.14 2.23
C LEU A 178 -2.03 12.81 2.47
N THR A 179 -3.08 12.82 3.29
CA THR A 179 -3.88 11.63 3.59
C THR A 179 -4.60 11.13 2.33
N ALA A 180 -5.15 12.04 1.52
CA ALA A 180 -5.76 11.70 0.23
C ALA A 180 -4.73 11.10 -0.74
N MET A 181 -3.53 11.67 -0.84
CA MET A 181 -2.45 11.12 -1.68
C MET A 181 -2.02 9.72 -1.22
N LEU A 182 -1.84 9.51 0.10
CA LEU A 182 -1.48 8.21 0.65
C LEU A 182 -2.57 7.16 0.44
N ALA A 183 -3.84 7.55 0.56
CA ALA A 183 -4.97 6.67 0.27
C ALA A 183 -5.01 6.27 -1.22
N ALA A 184 -4.76 7.22 -2.13
CA ALA A 184 -4.65 6.96 -3.55
C ALA A 184 -3.48 6.01 -3.87
N GLN A 185 -2.30 6.23 -3.28
CA GLN A 185 -1.14 5.37 -3.43
C GLN A 185 -1.40 3.95 -2.89
N LYS A 186 -2.00 3.82 -1.70
CA LYS A 186 -2.33 2.52 -1.11
C LYS A 186 -3.32 1.74 -1.99
N THR A 187 -4.28 2.44 -2.59
CA THR A 187 -5.22 1.84 -3.54
C THR A 187 -4.50 1.34 -4.78
N GLU A 188 -3.59 2.14 -5.34
CA GLU A 188 -2.75 1.75 -6.49
C GLU A 188 -1.88 0.52 -6.19
N GLU A 189 -1.19 0.48 -5.05
CA GLU A 189 -0.36 -0.66 -4.66
C GLU A 189 -1.18 -1.92 -4.44
N ARG A 190 -2.37 -1.79 -3.84
CA ARG A 190 -3.30 -2.88 -3.64
C ARG A 190 -3.81 -3.43 -4.97
N ASP A 191 -4.25 -2.56 -5.89
CA ASP A 191 -4.76 -2.96 -7.20
C ASP A 191 -3.66 -3.67 -8.01
N ARG A 192 -2.42 -3.13 -8.02
CA ARG A 192 -1.25 -3.81 -8.61
C ARG A 192 -0.96 -5.17 -7.97
N ALA A 193 -1.04 -5.28 -6.64
CA ALA A 193 -0.80 -6.55 -5.95
C ALA A 193 -1.86 -7.61 -6.29
N TYR A 194 -3.13 -7.21 -6.39
CA TYR A 194 -4.21 -8.10 -6.83
C TYR A 194 -3.97 -8.62 -8.25
N ASP A 195 -3.58 -7.74 -9.17
CA ASP A 195 -3.33 -8.15 -10.55
C ASP A 195 -2.10 -9.07 -10.69
N GLN A 196 -1.05 -8.81 -9.90
CA GLN A 196 0.12 -9.69 -9.82
C GLN A 196 -0.24 -11.07 -9.25
N LEU A 197 -1.11 -11.11 -8.23
CA LEU A 197 -1.56 -12.34 -7.61
C LEU A 197 -2.50 -13.13 -8.54
N ALA A 198 -3.39 -12.44 -9.26
CA ALA A 198 -4.19 -13.05 -10.32
C ALA A 198 -3.30 -13.64 -11.42
N THR A 199 -2.29 -12.90 -11.87
CA THR A 199 -1.30 -13.39 -12.84
C THR A 199 -0.55 -14.62 -12.32
N PHE A 200 -0.15 -14.62 -11.04
CA PHE A 200 0.55 -15.74 -10.41
C PHE A 200 -0.33 -16.99 -10.29
N LEU A 201 -1.58 -16.85 -9.83
CA LEU A 201 -2.53 -17.96 -9.74
C LEU A 201 -2.83 -18.57 -11.12
N LEU A 202 -2.93 -17.73 -12.16
CA LEU A 202 -3.11 -18.16 -13.55
C LEU A 202 -1.89 -18.91 -14.11
N MET A 203 -0.69 -18.65 -13.59
CA MET A 203 0.52 -19.38 -13.99
C MET A 203 0.60 -20.79 -13.40
N ASP A 204 -0.15 -21.08 -12.32
CA ASP A 204 -0.10 -22.34 -11.59
C ASP A 204 -1.19 -23.34 -12.04
N GLU A 205 -2.37 -22.86 -12.46
CA GLU A 205 -3.50 -23.74 -12.81
C GLU A 205 -3.47 -24.29 -14.25
N ASP A 206 -2.84 -23.61 -15.22
CA ASP A 206 -2.60 -24.16 -16.56
C ASP A 206 -1.41 -23.46 -17.24
N LYS A 207 -0.30 -24.18 -17.42
CA LYS A 207 0.94 -23.65 -18.02
C LYS A 207 0.79 -23.11 -19.45
N SER A 208 -0.35 -23.29 -20.12
CA SER A 208 -0.58 -22.91 -21.52
C SER A 208 -1.69 -21.87 -21.72
N TYR A 209 -2.47 -21.51 -20.69
CA TYR A 209 -3.73 -20.77 -20.86
C TYR A 209 -3.58 -19.33 -21.38
N LEU A 210 -2.38 -18.73 -21.25
CA LEU A 210 -2.08 -17.37 -21.71
C LEU A 210 -0.90 -17.31 -22.68
N ASP A 211 -0.57 -18.41 -23.35
CA ASP A 211 0.56 -18.39 -24.29
C ASP A 211 0.18 -17.67 -25.58
N LYS A 212 -1.07 -17.81 -26.07
CA LYS A 212 -1.54 -17.12 -27.28
C LYS A 212 -2.03 -15.71 -26.98
N VAL A 213 -1.83 -14.80 -27.94
CA VAL A 213 -2.37 -13.44 -27.88
C VAL A 213 -3.89 -13.42 -27.86
N SER A 214 -4.54 -14.29 -28.64
CA SER A 214 -6.01 -14.45 -28.63
C SER A 214 -6.54 -14.70 -27.22
N ASP A 215 -5.91 -15.63 -26.51
CA ASP A 215 -6.36 -16.09 -25.19
C ASP A 215 -6.11 -14.98 -24.15
N ALA A 216 -4.97 -14.28 -24.25
CA ALA A 216 -4.67 -13.12 -23.42
C ALA A 216 -5.68 -11.97 -23.59
N VAL A 217 -6.10 -11.66 -24.82
CA VAL A 217 -7.09 -10.62 -25.09
C VAL A 217 -8.48 -11.04 -24.62
N ALA A 218 -8.89 -12.27 -24.89
CA ALA A 218 -10.18 -12.79 -24.42
C ALA A 218 -10.28 -12.82 -22.90
N TYR A 219 -9.19 -13.17 -22.22
CA TYR A 219 -9.12 -13.13 -20.77
C TYR A 219 -9.10 -11.70 -20.23
N ALA A 220 -8.33 -10.80 -20.84
CA ALA A 220 -8.30 -9.39 -20.48
C ALA A 220 -9.68 -8.74 -20.61
N GLN A 221 -10.43 -9.03 -21.67
CA GLN A 221 -11.78 -8.50 -21.88
C GLN A 221 -12.74 -8.86 -20.73
N LYS A 222 -12.56 -10.04 -20.12
CA LYS A 222 -13.41 -10.50 -19.02
C LYS A 222 -13.03 -9.92 -17.66
N ASN A 223 -11.73 -9.66 -17.45
CA ASN A 223 -11.19 -9.35 -16.12
C ASN A 223 -10.73 -7.89 -15.94
N LEU A 224 -10.44 -7.17 -17.03
CA LEU A 224 -9.96 -5.79 -16.98
C LEU A 224 -11.10 -4.81 -17.23
N ALA A 225 -11.74 -4.36 -16.15
CA ALA A 225 -12.95 -3.55 -16.20
C ALA A 225 -12.74 -2.10 -16.69
N ASN A 226 -11.53 -1.56 -16.63
CA ASN A 226 -11.26 -0.15 -16.96
C ASN A 226 -10.82 0.05 -18.41
N LEU A 227 -10.69 -1.03 -19.18
CA LEU A 227 -10.35 -1.01 -20.60
C LEU A 227 -11.56 -1.38 -21.46
N VAL A 228 -11.74 -0.65 -22.56
CA VAL A 228 -12.73 -1.01 -23.57
C VAL A 228 -12.03 -1.68 -24.74
N PHE A 229 -12.44 -2.90 -25.08
CA PHE A 229 -11.90 -3.61 -26.24
C PHE A 229 -12.76 -3.34 -27.47
N HIS A 230 -12.17 -2.71 -28.48
CA HIS A 230 -12.82 -2.53 -29.77
C HIS A 230 -12.81 -3.86 -30.55
N GLU A 231 -13.85 -4.12 -31.35
CA GLU A 231 -14.01 -5.37 -32.12
C GLU A 231 -12.75 -5.71 -32.96
N ARG A 232 -12.15 -4.68 -33.56
CA ARG A 232 -10.89 -4.80 -34.32
C ARG A 232 -9.76 -5.45 -33.52
N ALA A 233 -9.63 -5.14 -32.23
CA ALA A 233 -8.58 -5.71 -31.38
C ALA A 233 -8.79 -7.20 -31.12
N ILE A 234 -10.06 -7.63 -31.03
CA ILE A 234 -10.44 -9.03 -30.82
C ILE A 234 -10.13 -9.82 -32.10
N VAL A 235 -10.58 -9.32 -33.25
CA VAL A 235 -10.32 -9.93 -34.56
C VAL A 235 -8.82 -10.05 -34.82
N SER A 236 -8.07 -8.95 -34.64
CA SER A 236 -6.62 -8.96 -34.91
C SER A 236 -5.85 -9.89 -33.99
N ALA A 237 -6.27 -10.02 -32.73
CA ALA A 237 -5.63 -10.93 -31.77
C ALA A 237 -5.79 -12.38 -32.22
N ASN A 238 -6.99 -12.76 -32.65
CA ASN A 238 -7.31 -14.09 -33.17
C ASN A 238 -6.55 -14.42 -34.45
N GLU A 239 -6.36 -13.45 -35.35
CA GLU A 239 -5.63 -13.65 -36.61
C GLU A 239 -4.11 -13.71 -36.44
N SER A 240 -3.55 -13.11 -35.38
CA SER A 240 -2.11 -12.94 -35.22
C SER A 240 -1.31 -14.24 -35.05
N ASN A 241 -1.93 -15.28 -34.49
CA ASN A 241 -1.32 -16.57 -34.13
C ASN A 241 -0.01 -16.47 -33.33
N LEU A 242 0.20 -15.36 -32.60
CA LEU A 242 1.42 -15.11 -31.83
C LEU A 242 1.37 -15.78 -30.45
N MET A 243 2.52 -16.30 -30.00
CA MET A 243 2.67 -17.04 -28.73
C MET A 243 3.28 -16.18 -27.59
N ASN A 244 2.96 -14.89 -27.55
CA ASN A 244 3.44 -13.93 -26.53
C ASN A 244 2.31 -13.38 -25.64
N GLY A 245 1.26 -14.16 -25.43
CA GLY A 245 0.06 -13.77 -24.70
C GLY A 245 0.34 -13.27 -23.28
N ARG A 246 1.26 -13.91 -22.53
CA ARG A 246 1.61 -13.49 -21.16
C ARG A 246 2.13 -12.06 -21.09
N ARG A 247 2.99 -11.70 -22.05
CA ARG A 247 3.56 -10.35 -22.12
C ARG A 247 2.51 -9.34 -22.53
N VAL A 248 1.63 -9.71 -23.46
CA VAL A 248 0.48 -8.86 -23.85
C VAL A 248 -0.44 -8.63 -22.66
N TYR A 249 -0.84 -9.68 -21.96
CA TYR A 249 -1.72 -9.60 -20.78
C TYR A 249 -1.11 -8.73 -19.68
N SER A 250 0.16 -8.94 -19.34
CA SER A 250 0.86 -8.12 -18.35
C SER A 250 0.88 -6.63 -18.71
N ASN A 251 1.04 -6.27 -19.99
CA ASN A 251 0.97 -4.86 -20.41
C ASN A 251 -0.46 -4.33 -20.41
N LEU A 252 -1.47 -5.15 -20.70
CA LEU A 252 -2.88 -4.78 -20.60
C LEU A 252 -3.30 -4.52 -19.15
N VAL A 253 -2.78 -5.31 -18.20
CA VAL A 253 -2.97 -5.09 -16.75
C VAL A 253 -2.44 -3.73 -16.33
N GLU A 254 -1.19 -3.39 -16.68
CA GLU A 254 -0.63 -2.08 -16.33
C GLU A 254 -1.39 -0.92 -16.99
N LEU A 255 -1.84 -1.10 -18.24
CA LEU A 255 -2.68 -0.14 -18.93
C LEU A 255 -4.05 0.02 -18.24
N ASN A 256 -4.65 -1.07 -17.74
CA ASN A 256 -5.91 -1.07 -16.99
C ASN A 256 -5.77 -0.28 -15.68
N ASN A 257 -4.64 -0.41 -14.99
CA ASN A 257 -4.36 0.35 -13.77
C ASN A 257 -4.19 1.85 -14.06
N LEU A 258 -3.52 2.21 -15.14
CA LEU A 258 -3.45 3.60 -15.61
C LEU A 258 -4.83 4.16 -16.00
N ALA A 259 -5.66 3.36 -16.67
CA ALA A 259 -7.02 3.74 -17.03
C ALA A 259 -7.89 3.98 -15.78
N ALA A 260 -7.78 3.11 -14.77
CA ALA A 260 -8.49 3.26 -13.49
C ALA A 260 -8.14 4.59 -12.80
N ARG A 261 -6.84 4.92 -12.75
CA ARG A 261 -6.35 6.17 -12.16
C ARG A 261 -6.86 7.39 -12.90
N LEU A 262 -6.83 7.34 -14.23
CA LEU A 262 -7.35 8.41 -15.08
C LEU A 262 -8.86 8.61 -14.83
N GLN A 263 -9.64 7.53 -14.76
CA GLN A 263 -11.09 7.58 -14.54
C GLN A 263 -11.45 8.06 -13.12
N ARG A 264 -10.63 7.75 -12.12
CA ARG A 264 -10.75 8.31 -10.76
C ARG A 264 -10.37 9.79 -10.67
N GLY A 265 -9.72 10.34 -11.70
CA GLY A 265 -9.24 11.72 -11.71
C GLY A 265 -7.93 11.92 -10.96
N ASP A 266 -7.14 10.86 -10.75
CA ASP A 266 -5.85 10.93 -10.05
C ASP A 266 -4.84 11.83 -10.80
N PHE A 267 -5.02 12.00 -12.12
CA PHE A 267 -4.25 12.92 -12.95
C PHE A 267 -5.05 13.38 -14.18
N ALA A 268 -4.60 14.48 -14.80
CA ALA A 268 -5.31 15.10 -15.92
C ALA A 268 -5.16 14.31 -17.25
N PRO A 269 -6.16 14.32 -18.15
CA PRO A 269 -6.14 13.53 -19.39
C PRO A 269 -4.94 13.84 -20.31
N ASN A 270 -4.50 15.10 -20.35
CA ASN A 270 -3.38 15.54 -21.18
C ASN A 270 -2.02 14.98 -20.73
N VAL A 271 -1.88 14.55 -19.47
CA VAL A 271 -0.63 13.95 -18.95
C VAL A 271 -0.63 12.42 -19.01
N PHE A 272 -1.70 11.78 -19.52
CA PHE A 272 -1.82 10.32 -19.59
C PHE A 272 -0.61 9.64 -20.27
N ASN A 273 -0.16 10.17 -21.42
CA ASN A 273 1.00 9.63 -22.14
C ASN A 273 2.31 9.70 -21.32
N ILE A 274 2.44 10.65 -20.40
CA ILE A 274 3.61 10.77 -19.51
C ILE A 274 3.62 9.58 -18.54
N TYR A 275 2.48 9.27 -17.93
CA TYR A 275 2.33 8.11 -17.05
C TYR A 275 2.52 6.78 -17.79
N CYS A 276 1.99 6.67 -19.01
CA CYS A 276 2.27 5.51 -19.88
C CYS A 276 3.77 5.32 -20.11
N ASN A 277 4.51 6.39 -20.41
CA ASN A 277 5.95 6.30 -20.65
C ASN A 277 6.75 5.92 -19.39
N GLN A 278 6.25 6.24 -18.20
CA GLN A 278 6.91 5.90 -16.92
C GLN A 278 6.63 4.46 -16.47
N GLN A 279 5.41 3.94 -16.70
CA GLN A 279 4.98 2.64 -16.17
C GLN A 279 5.00 1.51 -17.20
N LEU A 280 4.74 1.80 -18.48
CA LEU A 280 4.64 0.77 -19.52
C LEU A 280 5.98 0.57 -20.22
N SER A 281 6.44 -0.68 -20.25
CA SER A 281 7.67 -1.04 -20.95
C SER A 281 7.51 -0.88 -22.47
N ASN A 282 8.46 -0.19 -23.12
CA ASN A 282 8.48 0.04 -24.58
C ASN A 282 7.20 0.71 -25.13
N PHE A 283 6.70 1.71 -24.41
CA PHE A 283 5.63 2.58 -24.87
C PHE A 283 6.10 3.57 -25.95
N ALA A 284 5.22 3.89 -26.88
CA ALA A 284 5.38 4.98 -27.83
C ALA A 284 4.07 5.78 -27.93
N ALA A 285 4.16 7.10 -27.75
CA ALA A 285 2.99 7.98 -27.73
C ALA A 285 2.37 8.23 -29.13
N SER A 286 3.10 7.94 -30.20
CA SER A 286 2.64 8.14 -31.59
C SER A 286 3.17 7.07 -32.53
N ILE A 287 2.61 7.04 -33.73
CA ILE A 287 3.10 6.31 -34.90
C ILE A 287 4.00 7.21 -35.75
N SER A 288 4.69 6.62 -36.73
CA SER A 288 5.54 7.39 -37.66
C SER A 288 4.72 8.25 -38.63
N ASP A 289 5.31 9.32 -39.15
CA ASP A 289 4.65 10.21 -40.13
C ASP A 289 4.20 9.44 -41.39
N GLU A 290 4.96 8.44 -41.83
CA GLU A 290 4.57 7.60 -42.98
C GLU A 290 3.34 6.74 -42.64
N ALA A 291 3.30 6.16 -41.44
CA ALA A 291 2.15 5.41 -40.95
C ALA A 291 0.90 6.29 -40.83
N GLU A 292 1.07 7.53 -40.36
CA GLU A 292 -0.02 8.50 -40.23
C GLU A 292 -0.54 9.01 -41.58
N ASN A 293 0.33 9.24 -42.56
CA ASN A 293 -0.08 9.82 -43.85
C ASN A 293 -0.50 8.77 -44.90
N ARG A 294 0.21 7.65 -44.97
CA ARG A 294 0.06 6.65 -46.06
C ARG A 294 -0.72 5.41 -45.63
N TYR A 295 -0.62 5.03 -44.36
CA TYR A 295 -1.22 3.82 -43.83
C TYR A 295 -2.24 4.11 -42.71
N ALA A 296 -2.79 5.32 -42.66
CA ALA A 296 -3.68 5.79 -41.59
C ALA A 296 -4.85 4.82 -41.29
N GLN A 297 -5.41 4.22 -42.35
CA GLN A 297 -6.50 3.24 -42.26
C GLN A 297 -6.16 2.00 -41.40
N ASP A 298 -4.89 1.64 -41.31
CA ASP A 298 -4.44 0.50 -40.50
C ASP A 298 -4.49 0.83 -39.00
N TYR A 299 -4.45 2.11 -38.64
CA TYR A 299 -4.50 2.60 -37.26
C TYR A 299 -5.87 3.19 -36.90
N ALA A 300 -6.76 3.32 -37.88
CA ALA A 300 -8.07 3.94 -37.70
C ALA A 300 -9.10 2.95 -37.12
N ILE A 301 -9.93 3.42 -36.19
CA ILE A 301 -11.10 2.70 -35.70
C ILE A 301 -12.32 3.62 -35.72
N ASN A 302 -13.50 3.04 -35.88
CA ASN A 302 -14.75 3.78 -35.69
C ASN A 302 -15.13 3.71 -34.21
N TRP A 303 -15.02 4.84 -33.51
CA TRP A 303 -15.39 4.97 -32.11
C TRP A 303 -16.55 5.96 -31.97
N LYS A 304 -17.69 5.47 -31.46
CA LYS A 304 -18.92 6.27 -31.28
C LYS A 304 -19.35 7.06 -32.53
N GLY A 305 -19.17 6.47 -33.71
CA GLY A 305 -19.55 7.07 -35.00
C GLY A 305 -18.48 8.01 -35.58
N ILE A 306 -17.34 8.19 -34.92
CA ILE A 306 -16.23 9.03 -35.38
C ILE A 306 -15.05 8.13 -35.73
N ASN A 307 -14.42 8.37 -36.87
CA ASN A 307 -13.20 7.69 -37.24
C ASN A 307 -12.01 8.32 -36.51
N VAL A 308 -11.34 7.57 -35.64
CA VAL A 308 -10.22 8.05 -34.80
C VAL A 308 -8.98 7.20 -35.03
N LEU A 309 -7.79 7.78 -34.84
CA LEU A 309 -6.50 7.09 -34.99
C LEU A 309 -5.96 6.63 -33.64
N ALA A 310 -5.75 5.31 -33.51
CA ALA A 310 -5.10 4.70 -32.35
C ALA A 310 -3.57 4.78 -32.46
N LYS A 311 -3.02 5.98 -32.24
CA LYS A 311 -1.59 6.25 -32.38
C LYS A 311 -0.73 5.65 -31.25
N PRO A 312 -1.08 5.83 -29.97
CA PRO A 312 -0.29 5.28 -28.87
C PRO A 312 -0.20 3.75 -28.95
N HIS A 313 0.98 3.21 -28.67
CA HIS A 313 1.17 1.76 -28.69
C HIS A 313 2.25 1.25 -27.73
N ILE A 314 2.12 -0.04 -27.38
CA ILE A 314 3.03 -0.77 -26.51
C ILE A 314 3.69 -1.89 -27.30
N ARG A 315 5.01 -2.06 -27.19
CA ARG A 315 5.77 -3.09 -27.91
C ARG A 315 5.99 -4.34 -27.05
N CYS A 316 5.32 -5.42 -27.41
CA CYS A 316 5.33 -6.70 -26.69
C CYS A 316 6.15 -7.78 -27.43
N GLY A 317 7.36 -7.47 -27.90
CA GLY A 317 8.13 -8.39 -28.76
C GLY A 317 7.62 -8.33 -30.20
N ASP A 318 7.04 -9.43 -30.71
CA ASP A 318 6.45 -9.47 -32.06
C ASP A 318 5.02 -8.90 -32.11
N ALA A 319 4.37 -8.76 -30.95
CA ALA A 319 3.05 -8.12 -30.87
C ALA A 319 3.15 -6.63 -30.53
N ARG A 320 2.10 -5.91 -30.91
CA ARG A 320 1.82 -4.51 -30.57
C ARG A 320 0.42 -4.41 -30.00
N ILE A 321 0.25 -3.56 -28.99
CA ILE A 321 -1.06 -3.14 -28.48
C ILE A 321 -1.21 -1.68 -28.87
N HIS A 322 -2.11 -1.37 -29.79
CA HIS A 322 -2.51 0.00 -30.10
C HIS A 322 -3.78 0.35 -29.35
N PHE A 323 -3.83 1.56 -28.80
CA PHE A 323 -5.00 2.03 -28.07
C PHE A 323 -5.29 3.50 -28.38
N TYR A 324 -6.51 3.91 -28.08
CA TYR A 324 -7.01 5.27 -28.21
C TYR A 324 -7.50 5.74 -26.85
N HIS A 325 -7.21 7.00 -26.52
CA HIS A 325 -7.70 7.64 -25.31
C HIS A 325 -8.78 8.64 -25.71
N ASP A 326 -10.02 8.36 -25.32
CA ASP A 326 -11.16 9.28 -25.49
C ASP A 326 -11.12 10.35 -24.40
N THR A 327 -10.48 11.48 -24.68
CA THR A 327 -10.32 12.58 -23.71
C THR A 327 -11.65 13.20 -23.24
N ALA A 328 -12.77 12.94 -23.92
CA ALA A 328 -14.08 13.44 -23.52
C ALA A 328 -14.70 12.59 -22.40
N THR A 329 -14.45 11.27 -22.42
CA THR A 329 -15.01 10.31 -21.45
C THR A 329 -13.97 9.66 -20.55
N ASN A 330 -12.68 9.95 -20.76
CA ASN A 330 -11.54 9.30 -20.10
C ASN A 330 -11.53 7.77 -20.29
N GLU A 331 -12.09 7.28 -21.39
CA GLU A 331 -12.08 5.86 -21.74
C GLU A 331 -10.80 5.51 -22.50
N ILE A 332 -10.20 4.38 -22.14
CA ILE A 332 -9.06 3.80 -22.86
C ILE A 332 -9.57 2.64 -23.71
N VAL A 333 -9.51 2.83 -25.02
CA VAL A 333 -10.02 1.89 -26.02
C VAL A 333 -8.84 1.12 -26.63
N VAL A 334 -8.75 -0.18 -26.39
CA VAL A 334 -7.81 -1.07 -27.06
C VAL A 334 -8.30 -1.30 -28.48
N ALA A 335 -7.56 -0.75 -29.44
CA ALA A 335 -7.97 -0.65 -30.85
C ALA A 335 -7.45 -1.79 -31.71
N TYR A 336 -6.25 -2.28 -31.42
CA TYR A 336 -5.60 -3.36 -32.15
C TYR A 336 -4.61 -4.10 -31.25
N VAL A 337 -4.62 -5.43 -31.32
CA VAL A 337 -3.60 -6.29 -30.68
C VAL A 337 -3.17 -7.34 -31.68
N GLY A 338 -1.89 -7.37 -32.04
CA GLY A 338 -1.43 -8.27 -33.09
C GLY A 338 -0.03 -7.93 -33.56
N ARG A 339 0.33 -8.35 -34.78
CA ARG A 339 1.65 -8.07 -35.38
C ARG A 339 1.85 -6.57 -35.60
N HIS A 340 3.08 -6.19 -35.93
CA HIS A 340 3.37 -4.83 -36.36
C HIS A 340 2.51 -4.46 -37.59
N LEU A 341 1.79 -3.34 -37.50
CA LEU A 341 1.06 -2.75 -38.61
C LEU A 341 2.02 -2.10 -39.60
N ARG A 342 1.56 -1.87 -40.83
CA ARG A 342 2.41 -1.28 -41.88
C ARG A 342 2.89 0.11 -41.49
N ASP A 343 4.15 0.36 -41.82
CA ASP A 343 4.84 1.61 -41.58
C ASP A 343 6.05 1.72 -42.51
N LYS A 344 6.93 2.69 -42.27
CA LYS A 344 8.17 2.87 -43.05
C LYS A 344 9.05 1.61 -43.12
N SER A 345 9.02 0.74 -42.11
CA SER A 345 9.85 -0.47 -42.01
C SER A 345 9.17 -1.74 -42.51
N THR A 346 7.85 -1.69 -42.69
CA THR A 346 7.00 -2.83 -43.06
C THR A 346 6.06 -2.37 -44.19
N ASN A 347 6.49 -2.54 -45.44
CA ASN A 347 5.74 -2.19 -46.64
C ASN A 347 4.62 -3.19 -46.96
#